data_AF-A0A662UUR7-F1
#
_entry.id   AF-A0A662UUR7-F1
#
_cell.length_a   1.000
_cell.length_b   1.000
_cell.length_c   1.000
_cell.angle_alpha   90.00
_cell.angle_beta   90.00
_cell.angle_gamma   90.00
#
_symmetry.space_group_name_H-M   'P 1'
#
loop_
_entity.id
_entity.type
_entity.pdbx_description
1 polymer ?
#
loop_
_entity_poly.entity_id
_entity_poly.type
_entity_poly.pdbx_seq_one_letter_code
_entity_poly.pdbx_strand_id
1 'polypeptide(L)' 'MIDRSDLRIVEKYTFLGNTRYRIHIIGTNIVFNVKASTEEEALEKAKNLAAKMGITKEIVEKIREKVKQAEQT' A
#
# COMPACT_ATOMS: atom_id res chain seq x y z
N MET A 1 -7.99 2.31 11.21
CA MET A 1 -6.71 2.53 10.49
C MET A 1 -6.50 1.35 9.55
N ILE A 2 -5.61 1.44 8.55
CA ILE A 2 -5.29 0.27 7.73
C ILE A 2 -4.41 -0.69 8.54
N ASP A 3 -4.68 -1.98 8.45
CA ASP A 3 -3.95 -3.02 9.18
C ASP A 3 -2.82 -3.61 8.33
N ARG A 4 -1.83 -4.26 8.96
CA ARG A 4 -0.74 -4.92 8.23
C ARG A 4 -1.26 -5.97 7.23
N SER A 5 -2.37 -6.63 7.55
CA SER A 5 -3.05 -7.61 6.69
C SER A 5 -3.63 -7.01 5.41
N ASP A 6 -3.83 -5.69 5.35
CA ASP A 6 -4.30 -5.00 4.15
C ASP A 6 -3.14 -4.62 3.20
N LEU A 7 -1.89 -4.81 3.63
CA LEU A 7 -0.69 -4.41 2.89
C LEU A 7 0.06 -5.64 2.37
N ARG A 8 0.60 -5.53 1.16
CA ARG A 8 1.46 -6.54 0.55
C ARG A 8 2.68 -5.89 -0.07
N ILE A 9 3.87 -6.34 0.29
CA ILE A 9 5.08 -5.98 -0.46
C ILE A 9 5.01 -6.73 -1.80
N VAL A 10 5.01 -5.97 -2.89
CA VAL A 10 4.99 -6.55 -4.25
C VAL A 10 6.37 -6.56 -4.88
N GLU A 11 7.26 -5.66 -4.43
CA GLU A 11 8.59 -5.55 -5.01
C GLU A 11 9.57 -4.93 -4.01
N LYS A 12 10.81 -5.41 -4.04
CA LYS A 12 11.97 -4.78 -3.42
C LYS A 12 12.97 -4.48 -4.53
N TYR A 13 13.38 -3.22 -4.66
CA TYR A 13 14.27 -2.77 -5.72
C TYR A 13 15.27 -1.73 -5.21
N THR A 14 16.37 -1.56 -5.93
CA THR A 14 17.36 -0.52 -5.63
C THR A 14 17.20 0.62 -6.62
N PHE A 15 17.10 1.84 -6.12
CA PHE A 15 17.03 3.05 -6.93
C PHE A 15 17.98 4.12 -6.38
N LEU A 16 18.93 4.57 -7.20
CA LEU A 16 19.99 5.52 -6.80
C LEU A 16 20.71 5.09 -5.51
N GLY A 17 21.10 3.81 -5.43
CA GLY A 17 21.78 3.23 -4.26
C GLY A 17 20.90 3.04 -3.03
N ASN A 18 19.60 3.31 -3.10
CA ASN A 18 18.68 3.15 -1.98
C ASN A 18 17.76 1.94 -2.18
N THR A 19 17.63 1.11 -1.15
CA THR A 19 16.59 0.07 -1.09
C THR A 19 15.22 0.71 -0.99
N ARG A 20 14.34 0.33 -1.91
CA ARG A 20 12.95 0.75 -1.97
C ARG A 20 12.04 -0.46 -2.03
N TYR A 21 10.86 -0.28 -1.47
CA TYR A 21 9.80 -1.25 -1.42
C TYR A 21 8.56 -0.67 -2.08
N ARG A 22 7.94 -1.48 -2.92
CA ARG A 22 6.63 -1.22 -3.48
C ARG A 22 5.61 -2.00 -2.67
N ILE A 23 4.65 -1.29 -2.09
CA ILE A 23 3.69 -1.84 -1.15
C ILE A 23 2.30 -1.55 -1.68
N HIS A 24 1.52 -2.61 -1.88
CA HIS A 24 0.18 -2.58 -2.41
C HIS A 24 -0.84 -2.65 -1.29
N ILE A 25 -1.88 -1.82 -1.35
CA ILE A 25 -3.09 -2.05 -0.55
C ILE A 25 -3.94 -3.08 -1.28
N ILE A 26 -4.08 -4.26 -0.67
CA ILE A 26 -4.78 -5.41 -1.25
C ILE A 26 -6.20 -5.04 -1.64
N GLY A 27 -6.61 -5.43 -2.85
CA GLY A 27 -7.95 -5.17 -3.39
C GLY A 27 -8.17 -3.75 -3.90
N THR A 28 -7.12 -2.94 -4.03
CA THR A 28 -7.17 -1.60 -4.65
C THR A 28 -6.11 -1.47 -5.73
N ASN A 29 -6.04 -0.36 -6.46
CA ASN A 29 -4.88 -0.04 -7.32
C ASN A 29 -3.85 0.88 -6.62
N ILE A 30 -3.98 1.06 -5.30
CA ILE A 30 -3.10 1.94 -4.53
C ILE A 30 -1.79 1.25 -4.22
N VAL A 31 -0.69 1.90 -4.59
CA VAL A 31 0.67 1.43 -4.36
C VAL A 31 1.51 2.54 -3.76
N PHE A 32 2.21 2.25 -2.67
CA PHE A 32 3.20 3.12 -2.06
C PHE A 32 4.61 2.67 -2.43
N ASN A 33 5.45 3.61 -2.84
CA ASN A 33 6.87 3.40 -3.01
C ASN A 33 7.60 4.06 -1.83
N VAL A 34 8.26 3.25 -1.00
CA VAL A 34 8.95 3.76 0.20
C VAL A 34 10.41 3.33 0.20
N LYS A 35 11.30 4.24 0.62
CA LYS A 35 12.67 3.89 0.98
C LYS A 35 12.66 3.25 2.37
N ALA A 36 13.22 2.06 2.51
CA ALA A 36 13.35 1.35 3.79
C ALA A 36 14.51 0.35 3.74
N SER A 37 15.04 0.00 4.91
CA SER A 37 16.12 -0.96 5.08
C SER A 37 15.58 -2.37 5.39
N THR A 38 14.37 -2.47 5.93
CA THR A 38 13.69 -3.75 6.24
C THR A 38 12.24 -3.76 5.76
N GLU A 39 11.64 -4.94 5.69
CA GLU A 39 10.23 -5.11 5.31
C GLU A 39 9.28 -4.51 6.36
N GLU A 40 9.53 -4.73 7.65
CA GLU A 40 8.81 -4.09 8.76
C GLU A 40 8.79 -2.56 8.63
N GLU A 41 9.97 -1.95 8.41
CA GLU A 41 10.08 -0.49 8.26
C GLU A 41 9.28 -0.01 7.03
N ALA A 42 9.32 -0.77 5.94
CA ALA A 42 8.59 -0.46 4.72
C ALA A 42 7.08 -0.44 4.96
N LEU A 43 6.55 -1.50 5.60
CA LEU A 43 5.13 -1.64 5.93
C LEU A 43 4.65 -0.54 6.88
N GLU A 44 5.43 -0.22 7.92
CA GLU A 44 5.10 0.84 8.86
C GLU A 44 5.10 2.22 8.18
N LYS A 45 6.04 2.48 7.27
CA LYS A 45 6.04 3.72 6.46
C LYS A 45 4.82 3.81 5.55
N ALA A 46 4.42 2.72 4.91
CA ALA A 46 3.22 2.70 4.08
C ALA A 46 1.95 2.97 4.91
N LYS A 47 1.82 2.35 6.08
CA LYS A 47 0.70 2.59 7.01
C LYS A 47 0.63 4.06 7.45
N ASN A 48 1.78 4.65 7.79
CA ASN A 48 1.86 6.05 8.17
C ASN A 48 1.55 7.01 7.01
N LEU A 49 1.99 6.69 5.79
CA LEU A 49 1.62 7.45 4.59
C LEU A 49 0.11 7.39 4.33
N ALA A 50 -0.48 6.19 4.40
CA ALA A 50 -1.92 6.03 4.25
C ALA A 50 -2.70 6.88 5.27
N ALA A 51 -2.28 6.86 6.54
CA ALA A 51 -2.89 7.68 7.58
C ALA A 51 -2.77 9.19 7.30
N LYS A 52 -1.58 9.66 6.88
CA LYS A 52 -1.35 11.07 6.51
C LYS A 52 -2.18 11.53 5.31
N MET A 53 -2.46 10.62 4.37
CA MET A 53 -3.30 10.89 3.21
C MET A 53 -4.80 10.73 3.52
N GLY A 54 -5.17 10.40 4.76
CA GLY A 54 -6.56 10.16 5.14
C GLY A 54 -7.15 8.89 4.53
N ILE A 55 -6.32 7.95 4.06
CA ILE A 55 -6.78 6.68 3.50
C ILE A 55 -7.16 5.77 4.68
N THR A 56 -8.43 5.87 5.07
CA THR A 56 -9.02 5.07 6.15
C THR A 56 -9.45 3.70 5.64
N LYS A 57 -9.73 2.78 6.57
CA LYS A 57 -10.27 1.45 6.25
C LYS A 57 -11.58 1.55 5.46
N GLU A 58 -12.45 2.48 5.84
CA GLU A 58 -13.71 2.75 5.12
C GLU A 58 -13.48 3.18 3.66
N ILE A 59 -12.50 4.05 3.40
CA ILE A 59 -12.15 4.47 2.04
C ILE A 59 -11.60 3.29 1.23
N VAL A 60 -10.75 2.45 1.85
CA VAL A 60 -10.22 1.26 1.21
C VAL A 60 -11.34 0.31 0.79
N GLU A 61 -12.32 0.05 1.65
CA GLU A 61 -13.47 -0.81 1.30
C GLU A 61 -14.29 -0.23 0.14
N LYS A 62 -14.58 1.07 0.14
CA LYS A 62 -15.29 1.71 -0.98
C LYS A 62 -14.51 1.60 -2.30
N ILE A 63 -13.18 1.67 -2.25
CA ILE A 63 -12.34 1.47 -3.44
C ILE A 63 -12.40 0.01 -3.89
N ARG A 64 -12.32 -0.96 -2.96
CA ARG A 64 -12.43 -2.40 -3.25
C ARG A 64 -13.73 -2.72 -3.98
N GLU A 65 -14.85 -2.16 -3.53
CA GLU A 65 -16.16 -2.33 -4.18
C GLU A 65 -16.16 -1.81 -5.62
N LYS A 66 -15.63 -0.59 -5.84
CA LYS A 66 -15.56 0.00 -7.18
C LYS A 66 -14.65 -0.76 -8.12
N VAL A 67 -13.50 -1.24 -7.65
CA VAL A 67 -12.58 -2.05 -8.45
C VAL A 67 -13.26 -3.34 -8.90
N LYS A 68 -13.96 -4.04 -7.99
CA LYS A 68 -14.72 -5.26 -8.34
C LYS A 68 -15.81 -4.99 -9.38
N GLN A 69 -16.52 -3.87 -9.29
CA GLN A 69 -17.54 -3.50 -10.28
C GLN A 69 -16.93 -3.23 -11.66
N ALA A 70 -15.79 -2.54 -11.71
CA ALA A 70 -15.09 -2.26 -12.96
C ALA A 70 -14.52 -3.52 -13.64
N GLU A 71 -14.14 -4.54 -12.87
CA GLU A 71 -13.66 -5.83 -13.41
C GLU A 71 -14.79 -6.72 -13.97
N GLN A 72 -16.05 -6.41 -13.65
CA GLN A 72 -17.24 -7.15 -14.09
C GLN A 72 -17.92 -6.53 -15.32
N THR A 73 -17.42 -5.38 -15.79
CA THR A 73 -17.97 -4.64 -16.94
C THR A 73 -17.03 -4.76 -18.14
#